data_AF-A0A1M6QPW3-F1
#
_entry.id   AF-A0A1M6QPW3-F1
#
_cell.length_a   1.000
_cell.length_b   1.000
_cell.length_c   1.000
_cell.angle_alpha   90.00
_cell.angle_beta   90.00
_cell.angle_gamma   90.00
#
_symmetry.space_group_name_H-M   'P 1'
#
loop_
_entity.id
_entity.type
_entity.pdbx_description
1 polymer ?
#
loop_
_entity_poly.entity_id
_entity_poly.type
_entity_poly.pdbx_seq_one_letter_code
_entity_poly.pdbx_strand_id
1 'polypeptide(L)'
;MSTFYRFYKGEDILPQNLHNEEARLWNAERTFEQNFERFDSSDWYAFFKDYKINEENAGEIFIRTLNDSEHGKPSESSKEWIFKLWLKAYLFIDKFPTENWIKTYQKSELEGTKSI
;
A
#
# COMPACT_ATOMS: atom_id res chain seq x y z
N MET A 1 7.78 -8.49 -14.45
CA MET A 1 8.10 -7.17 -13.85
C MET A 1 6.95 -6.84 -12.92
N SER A 2 7.23 -6.66 -11.63
CA SER A 2 6.18 -6.65 -10.60
C SER A 2 5.28 -5.43 -10.74
N THR A 3 3.99 -5.71 -10.88
CA THR A 3 2.85 -4.82 -11.14
C THR A 3 2.42 -4.06 -9.88
N PHE A 4 3.38 -3.63 -9.07
CA PHE A 4 3.08 -3.17 -7.73
C PHE A 4 2.45 -1.77 -7.69
N TYR A 5 2.80 -0.92 -8.65
CA TYR A 5 2.25 0.42 -8.80
C TYR A 5 1.62 0.61 -10.17
N ARG A 6 0.35 1.02 -10.17
CA ARG A 6 -0.39 1.21 -11.42
C ARG A 6 -0.32 2.64 -11.89
N PHE A 7 -0.46 3.61 -10.99
CA PHE A 7 -0.64 5.02 -11.31
C PHE A 7 0.66 5.80 -11.14
N TYR A 8 1.32 5.64 -9.98
CA TYR A 8 2.62 6.20 -9.68
C TYR A 8 3.71 5.47 -10.47
N LYS A 9 4.50 6.19 -11.26
CA LYS A 9 5.63 5.65 -12.02
C LYS A 9 6.98 6.20 -11.53
N GLY A 10 7.02 6.72 -10.30
CA GLY A 10 8.22 7.32 -9.71
C GLY A 10 8.33 8.83 -9.90
N GLU A 11 7.29 9.52 -10.35
CA GLU A 11 7.34 10.96 -10.58
C GLU A 11 7.15 11.80 -9.30
N ASP A 12 7.88 12.89 -9.15
CA ASP A 12 7.72 13.79 -7.99
C ASP A 12 6.45 14.66 -8.04
N ILE A 13 5.76 14.71 -9.18
CA ILE A 13 4.62 15.60 -9.41
C ILE A 13 3.48 14.79 -9.99
N LEU A 14 2.28 14.98 -9.42
CA LEU A 14 1.05 14.37 -9.89
C LEU A 14 0.80 14.75 -11.36
N PRO A 15 0.60 13.78 -12.27
CA PRO A 15 0.27 14.09 -13.66
C PRO A 15 -1.05 14.86 -13.79
N GLN A 16 -1.07 15.86 -14.67
CA GLN A 16 -2.20 16.80 -14.81
C GLN A 16 -3.49 16.17 -15.37
N ASN A 17 -3.39 14.98 -15.97
CA ASN A 17 -4.47 14.27 -16.66
C ASN A 17 -5.16 13.20 -15.81
N LEU A 18 -4.73 12.96 -14.56
CA LEU A 18 -5.37 11.98 -13.70
C LEU A 18 -6.67 12.55 -13.13
N HIS A 19 -7.77 11.80 -13.29
CA HIS A 19 -9.05 12.16 -12.71
C HIS A 19 -9.12 11.72 -11.23
N ASN A 20 -10.03 12.34 -10.47
CA ASN A 20 -10.14 12.30 -9.01
C ASN A 20 -9.70 11.00 -8.30
N GLU A 21 -10.11 9.82 -8.79
CA GLU A 21 -9.76 8.54 -8.18
C GLU A 21 -8.32 8.10 -8.49
N GLU A 22 -7.90 8.23 -9.74
CA GLU A 22 -6.53 7.92 -10.20
C GLU A 22 -5.51 8.86 -9.54
N ALA A 23 -5.87 10.14 -9.38
CA ALA A 23 -5.02 11.10 -8.70
C ALA A 23 -4.82 10.77 -7.21
N ARG A 24 -5.86 10.24 -6.55
CA ARG A 24 -5.76 9.77 -5.16
C ARG A 24 -4.92 8.51 -5.06
N LEU A 25 -5.11 7.57 -5.99
CA LEU A 25 -4.30 6.35 -6.08
C LEU A 25 -2.83 6.68 -6.29
N TRP A 26 -2.53 7.57 -7.22
CA TRP A 26 -1.18 8.07 -7.45
C TRP A 26 -0.56 8.67 -6.17
N ASN A 27 -1.31 9.51 -5.45
CA ASN A 27 -0.82 10.10 -4.20
C ASN A 27 -0.61 9.05 -3.10
N ALA A 28 -1.47 8.04 -3.01
CA ALA A 28 -1.32 6.96 -2.05
C ALA A 28 -0.08 6.10 -2.36
N GLU A 29 0.07 5.67 -3.61
CA GLU A 29 1.24 4.92 -4.08
C GLU A 29 2.55 5.71 -3.87
N ARG A 30 2.56 7.00 -4.20
CA ARG A 30 3.70 7.90 -3.94
C ARG A 30 4.04 7.99 -2.45
N THR A 31 3.02 8.25 -1.62
CA THR A 31 3.21 8.41 -0.17
C THR A 31 3.78 7.13 0.43
N PHE A 32 3.28 5.99 -0.02
CA PHE A 32 3.81 4.70 0.39
C PHE A 32 5.26 4.51 -0.05
N GLU A 33 5.63 4.81 -1.29
CA GLU A 33 7.02 4.68 -1.75
C GLU A 33 7.99 5.52 -0.90
N GLN A 34 7.63 6.78 -0.66
CA GLN A 34 8.42 7.68 0.17
C GLN A 34 8.55 7.17 1.61
N ASN A 35 7.48 6.59 2.17
CA ASN A 35 7.53 5.97 3.49
C ASN A 35 8.37 4.69 3.45
N PHE A 36 8.25 3.85 2.43
CA PHE A 36 8.99 2.59 2.33
C PHE A 36 10.50 2.80 2.20
N GLU A 37 10.93 3.82 1.48
CA GLU A 37 12.33 4.20 1.40
C GLU A 37 12.89 4.67 2.74
N ARG A 38 12.07 5.34 3.55
CA ARG A 38 12.51 6.02 4.79
C ARG A 38 12.32 5.18 6.05
N PHE A 39 11.23 4.44 6.14
CA PHE A 39 10.78 3.77 7.35
C PHE A 39 11.55 2.49 7.56
N ASP A 40 11.99 2.30 8.79
CA ASP A 40 12.45 1.01 9.27
C ASP A 40 11.26 0.17 9.77
N SER A 41 11.51 -1.07 10.19
CA SER A 41 10.44 -1.96 10.64
C SER A 41 9.76 -1.47 11.93
N SER A 42 10.46 -0.69 12.75
CA SER A 42 9.87 -0.08 13.95
C SER A 42 8.92 1.06 13.61
N ASP A 43 9.25 1.88 12.61
CA ASP A 43 8.38 2.94 12.09
C ASP A 43 7.10 2.34 11.49
N TRP A 44 7.23 1.27 10.71
CA TRP A 44 6.09 0.56 10.14
C TRP A 44 5.18 -0.04 11.23
N TYR A 45 5.77 -0.71 12.23
CA TYR A 45 4.99 -1.21 13.35
C TYR A 45 4.28 -0.07 14.10
N ALA A 46 4.98 1.05 14.34
CA ALA A 46 4.42 2.21 15.01
C ALA A 46 3.27 2.85 14.21
N PHE A 47 3.35 2.85 12.88
CA PHE A 47 2.23 3.21 12.02
C PHE A 47 1.07 2.22 12.21
N PHE A 48 1.34 0.92 12.13
CA PHE A 48 0.29 -0.10 12.10
C PHE A 48 -0.41 -0.37 13.44
N LYS A 49 0.27 -0.18 14.57
CA LYS A 49 -0.21 -0.61 15.91
C LYS A 49 -1.53 0.04 16.34
N ASP A 50 -1.88 1.20 15.76
CA ASP A 50 -3.10 1.93 16.12
C ASP A 50 -4.29 1.57 15.21
N TYR A 51 -4.09 0.70 14.21
CA TYR A 51 -5.12 0.27 13.27
C TYR A 51 -5.59 -1.16 13.54
N LYS A 52 -6.90 -1.38 13.41
CA LYS A 52 -7.52 -2.70 13.44
C LYS A 52 -7.98 -3.12 12.05
N ILE A 53 -7.70 -4.36 11.68
CA ILE A 53 -8.16 -5.00 10.45
C ILE A 53 -8.86 -6.29 10.87
N ASN A 54 -10.18 -6.37 10.64
CA ASN A 54 -11.00 -7.53 11.05
C ASN A 54 -10.78 -7.93 12.52
N GLU A 55 -10.84 -6.94 13.42
CA GLU A 55 -10.63 -7.09 14.87
C GLU A 55 -9.18 -7.36 15.33
N GLU A 56 -8.27 -7.70 14.42
CA GLU A 56 -6.85 -7.93 14.71
C GLU A 56 -6.03 -6.64 14.58
N ASN A 57 -4.96 -6.50 15.37
CA ASN A 57 -4.07 -5.35 15.32
C ASN A 57 -3.16 -5.42 14.08
N ALA A 58 -3.17 -4.39 13.23
CA ALA A 58 -2.39 -4.40 12.00
C ALA A 58 -0.87 -4.44 12.28
N GLY A 59 -0.41 -3.91 13.41
CA GLY A 59 1.00 -3.98 13.83
C GLY A 59 1.42 -5.39 14.22
N GLU A 60 0.53 -6.15 14.85
CA GLU A 60 0.77 -7.57 15.15
C GLU A 60 0.81 -8.41 13.87
N ILE A 61 -0.10 -8.14 12.92
CA ILE A 61 -0.07 -8.76 11.59
C ILE A 61 1.26 -8.44 10.88
N PHE A 62 1.70 -7.18 10.95
CA PHE A 62 2.98 -6.71 10.41
C PHE A 62 4.16 -7.50 10.94
N ILE A 63 4.36 -7.52 12.26
CA ILE A 63 5.51 -8.20 12.88
C ILE A 63 5.47 -9.71 12.66
N ARG A 64 4.30 -10.35 12.76
CA ARG A 64 4.17 -11.81 12.56
C ARG A 64 4.52 -12.25 11.14
N THR A 65 4.37 -11.36 10.16
CA THR A 65 4.57 -11.67 8.73
C THR A 65 5.93 -11.21 8.22
N LEU A 66 6.64 -10.36 8.97
CA LEU A 66 8.04 -10.04 8.71
C LEU A 66 8.91 -11.27 9.00
N ASN A 67 9.87 -11.55 8.12
CA ASN A 67 10.90 -12.53 8.43
C ASN A 67 11.90 -11.93 9.43
N ASP A 68 12.57 -12.78 10.22
CA ASP A 68 13.55 -12.35 11.23
C ASP A 68 14.67 -11.45 10.67
N SER A 69 15.07 -11.67 9.41
CA SER A 69 16.08 -10.85 8.71
C SER A 69 15.62 -9.44 8.37
N GLU A 70 14.31 -9.17 8.49
CA GLU A 70 13.67 -7.91 8.11
C GLU A 70 13.26 -7.09 9.33
N HIS A 71 13.58 -7.51 10.56
CA HIS A 71 13.30 -6.75 11.78
C HIS A 71 14.02 -5.39 11.85
N GLY A 72 15.02 -5.15 10.99
CA GLY A 72 15.64 -3.84 10.79
C GLY A 72 14.89 -3.00 9.77
N LYS A 73 14.89 -3.41 8.50
CA LYS A 73 14.18 -2.74 7.40
C LYS A 73 13.46 -3.77 6.55
N PRO A 74 12.21 -3.50 6.12
CA PRO A 74 11.53 -4.41 5.21
C PRO A 74 12.25 -4.52 3.87
N SER A 75 12.26 -5.73 3.29
CA SER A 75 12.85 -5.97 1.98
C SER A 75 11.89 -5.62 0.85
N GLU A 76 12.43 -5.42 -0.36
CA GLU A 76 11.62 -5.28 -1.58
C GLU A 76 10.67 -6.46 -1.81
N SER A 77 11.04 -7.69 -1.39
CA SER A 77 10.13 -8.85 -1.47
C SER A 77 8.89 -8.70 -0.58
N SER A 78 8.97 -7.92 0.50
CA SER A 78 7.86 -7.68 1.41
C SER A 78 7.02 -6.45 1.02
N LYS A 79 7.54 -5.59 0.15
CA LYS A 79 6.95 -4.30 -0.20
C LYS A 79 5.49 -4.37 -0.65
N GLU A 80 5.17 -5.33 -1.52
CA GLU A 80 3.80 -5.50 -2.04
C GLU A 80 2.79 -5.82 -0.94
N TRP A 81 3.16 -6.69 -0.01
CA TRP A 81 2.27 -7.09 1.07
C TRP A 81 2.11 -5.94 2.07
N ILE A 82 3.21 -5.24 2.39
CA ILE A 82 3.21 -4.10 3.32
C ILE A 82 2.36 -2.98 2.76
N PHE A 83 2.39 -2.74 1.45
CA PHE A 83 1.47 -1.82 0.82
C PHE A 83 0.02 -2.24 0.92
N LYS A 84 -0.31 -3.51 0.68
CA LYS A 84 -1.69 -3.97 0.84
C LYS A 84 -2.18 -3.78 2.27
N LEU A 85 -1.30 -3.93 3.27
CA LEU A 85 -1.60 -3.66 4.66
C LEU A 85 -1.72 -2.15 4.93
N TRP A 86 -0.75 -1.36 4.49
CA TRP A 86 -0.71 0.10 4.59
C TRP A 86 -1.93 0.73 3.94
N LEU A 87 -2.28 0.30 2.74
CA LEU A 87 -3.40 0.82 1.99
C LEU A 87 -4.72 0.53 2.71
N LYS A 88 -4.88 -0.65 3.29
CA LYS A 88 -6.03 -0.94 4.16
C LYS A 88 -6.07 0.03 5.33
N ALA A 89 -4.98 0.14 6.10
CA ALA A 89 -4.89 1.05 7.24
C ALA A 89 -5.14 2.52 6.86
N TYR A 90 -4.49 2.99 5.80
CA TYR A 90 -4.55 4.36 5.25
C TYR A 90 -5.97 4.73 4.79
N LEU A 91 -6.65 3.84 4.07
CA LEU A 91 -8.02 4.08 3.59
C LEU A 91 -9.07 4.01 4.69
N PHE A 92 -8.82 3.28 5.79
CA PHE A 92 -9.70 3.27 6.96
C PHE A 92 -9.69 4.61 7.71
N ILE A 93 -8.58 5.36 7.68
CA ILE A 93 -8.47 6.70 8.29
C ILE A 93 -9.39 7.70 7.58
N ASP A 94 -9.45 7.64 6.25
CA ASP A 94 -10.18 8.61 5.43
C ASP A 94 -11.68 8.27 5.24
N LYS A 95 -12.22 7.28 5.97
CA LYS A 95 -13.63 6.84 5.89
C LYS A 95 -14.10 6.59 4.45
N PHE A 96 -13.24 6.04 3.61
CA PHE A 96 -13.63 5.64 2.26
C PHE A 96 -14.45 4.34 2.32
N PRO A 97 -15.51 4.16 1.51
CA PRO A 97 -16.18 2.88 1.40
C PRO A 97 -15.25 1.87 0.72
N THR A 98 -14.57 1.09 1.56
CA THR A 98 -13.46 0.16 1.28
C THR A 98 -13.82 -0.91 0.23
N GLU A 99 -15.09 -1.27 0.12
CA GLU A 99 -15.55 -2.37 -0.76
C GLU A 99 -15.52 -2.04 -2.26
N ASN A 100 -15.84 -0.81 -2.67
CA ASN A 100 -15.79 -0.46 -4.10
C ASN A 100 -14.36 -0.27 -4.57
N TRP A 101 -13.47 0.17 -3.69
CA TRP A 101 -12.12 0.59 -4.05
C TRP A 101 -11.13 -0.58 -4.15
N ILE A 102 -11.22 -1.56 -3.24
CA ILE A 102 -10.49 -2.84 -3.37
C ILE A 102 -10.96 -3.56 -4.64
N LYS A 103 -12.27 -3.52 -4.95
CA LYS A 103 -12.79 -4.05 -6.22
C LYS A 103 -12.25 -3.30 -7.43
N THR A 104 -12.14 -1.97 -7.40
CA THR A 104 -11.52 -1.20 -8.49
C THR A 104 -10.06 -1.59 -8.68
N TYR A 105 -9.27 -1.65 -7.61
CA TYR A 105 -7.86 -2.07 -7.67
C TYR A 105 -7.72 -3.50 -8.18
N GLN A 106 -8.49 -4.46 -7.64
CA GLN A 106 -8.50 -5.87 -8.07
C GLN A 106 -9.02 -6.07 -9.49
N LYS A 107 -10.04 -5.32 -9.92
CA LYS A 107 -10.54 -5.33 -11.30
C LYS A 107 -9.47 -4.82 -12.26
N SER A 108 -8.72 -3.81 -11.83
CA SER A 108 -7.59 -3.27 -12.58
C SER A 108 -6.49 -4.34 -12.77
N GLU A 109 -6.17 -5.14 -11.75
CA GLU A 109 -5.22 -6.27 -11.81
C GLU A 109 -5.71 -7.39 -12.78
N LEU A 110 -7.02 -7.66 -12.79
CA LEU A 110 -7.65 -8.68 -13.65
C LEU A 110 -7.80 -8.24 -15.12
N GLU A 111 -7.89 -6.95 -15.40
CA GLU A 111 -7.98 -6.42 -16.77
C GLU A 111 -6.59 -6.22 -17.41
N GLY A 112 -5.56 -5.92 -16.61
CA GLY A 112 -4.16 -5.84 -17.06
C GLY A 112 -3.54 -7.19 -17.43
N THR A 113 -4.16 -8.31 -17.04
CA THR A 113 -3.74 -9.67 -17.38
C THR A 113 -4.39 -10.23 -18.66
N LYS A 114 -5.24 -9.46 -19.34
CA LYS A 114 -5.95 -9.87 -20.57
C LYS A 114 -5.38 -9.31 -21.88
N SER A 115 -4.16 -8.77 -21.89
CA SER A 115 -3.45 -8.45 -23.15
C SER A 115 -2.24 -9.35 -23.33
N ILE A 116 -2.48 -10.54 -23.86
CA ILE A 116 -1.54 -11.33 -24.67
C ILE A 116 -2.32 -11.82 -25.88
#